data_AF-A0A4R5VSV4-F1
#
_entry.id   AF-A0A4R5VSV4-F1
#
_cell.length_a   1.000
_cell.length_b   1.000
_cell.length_c   1.000
_cell.angle_alpha   90.00
_cell.angle_beta   90.00
_cell.angle_gamma   90.00
#
_symmetry.space_group_name_H-M   'P 1'
#
loop_
_entity.id
_entity.type
_entity.pdbx_description
1 polymer ?
#
loop_
_entity_poly.entity_id
_entity_poly.type
_entity_poly.pdbx_seq_one_letter_code
_entity_poly.pdbx_strand_id
1 'polypeptide(L)'
;MNAIFEQLRFGTANWIWKILSLTLLLMPIASVTQAFAQTATSKANAYLGKNNAVVLGFPTCNAASFAQIPGTNNLFIARARITSTGGMAGISGPNDCSGGKQWGLTLVYLNWTTKQFTLVKPLLDTSNNNSANLSKAVLTGGPQKGAVIKSAYDPSIVLYNGQYIVSFECVLSEKAPSFGVQGTSSCISIYNPTTKTLDMSQTQVIISGQFPPTGMQYAASVPTLAVLENNLYIYWSALAIQNNQFVSIAMRGAQLNKSGSTFIVAGSGSKLVTSTQANLTTEVWAPDPIDSMSNTSVDARHVWASGHSVVALASVGGSGCVAPNGTTKGCFRMMLSKAGNPLLFHAFNLGTKSNGLAYPTNGQEYVTPIQGPDGSRWYLGHFYQTPANGYSENNPVPNLAIWKQVNRTDVLVAFPNTDNGFWPN
;
A
#
# COMPACT_ATOMS: atom_id res chain seq x y z
N MET A 1 1.14 2.04 6.82
CA MET A 1 1.40 1.18 7.99
C MET A 1 2.42 1.78 8.96
N ASN A 2 3.59 2.26 8.49
CA ASN A 2 4.60 2.92 9.35
C ASN A 2 4.21 4.31 9.91
N ALA A 3 3.34 5.08 9.25
CA ALA A 3 2.84 6.36 9.78
C ALA A 3 2.11 6.19 11.13
N ILE A 4 1.34 5.12 11.25
CA ILE A 4 0.60 4.77 12.46
C ILE A 4 1.57 4.14 13.45
N PHE A 5 2.42 3.19 13.06
CA PHE A 5 3.46 2.65 13.98
C PHE A 5 4.42 3.71 14.57
N GLU A 6 4.73 4.79 13.85
CA GLU A 6 5.55 5.90 14.36
C GLU A 6 4.80 6.84 15.31
N GLN A 7 3.50 7.08 15.10
CA GLN A 7 2.68 7.77 16.10
C GLN A 7 2.47 6.94 17.39
N LEU A 8 2.61 5.61 17.29
CA LEU A 8 2.37 4.68 18.40
C LEU A 8 3.62 4.37 19.25
N ARG A 9 4.78 4.97 18.95
CA ARG A 9 6.05 4.67 19.66
C ARG A 9 6.30 5.44 20.96
N PHE A 10 5.34 6.21 21.48
CA PHE A 10 5.45 6.86 22.79
C PHE A 10 4.22 6.58 23.67
N GLY A 11 4.31 5.56 24.51
CA GLY A 11 3.30 5.23 25.53
C GLY A 11 3.58 3.88 26.18
N THR A 12 4.20 3.90 27.34
CA THR A 12 4.60 2.71 28.10
C THR A 12 3.45 2.06 28.88
N ALA A 13 3.41 0.72 28.79
CA ALA A 13 3.17 -0.28 29.85
C ALA A 13 1.74 -0.59 30.38
N ASN A 14 1.43 -1.89 30.29
CA ASN A 14 1.04 -2.83 31.36
C ASN A 14 -0.46 -3.22 31.62
N TRP A 15 -0.67 -4.55 31.74
CA TRP A 15 -1.71 -5.35 32.45
C TRP A 15 -2.76 -6.21 31.69
N ILE A 16 -2.51 -7.53 31.73
CA ILE A 16 -3.29 -8.71 32.20
C ILE A 16 -4.74 -9.01 31.73
N TRP A 17 -4.87 -10.29 31.31
CA TRP A 17 -5.99 -11.20 31.02
C TRP A 17 -7.33 -11.07 31.76
N LYS A 18 -8.43 -11.41 31.05
CA LYS A 18 -9.50 -12.29 31.58
C LYS A 18 -10.28 -13.04 30.49
N ILE A 19 -10.56 -14.30 30.82
CA ILE A 19 -11.26 -15.36 30.09
C ILE A 19 -12.79 -15.13 30.15
N LEU A 20 -13.52 -15.50 29.10
CA LEU A 20 -14.89 -15.99 29.24
C LEU A 20 -15.26 -17.02 28.17
N SER A 21 -15.62 -18.19 28.68
CA SER A 21 -16.08 -19.39 28.00
C SER A 21 -17.43 -19.17 27.34
N LEU A 22 -17.64 -19.75 26.15
CA LEU A 22 -19.00 -19.97 25.63
C LEU A 22 -19.13 -21.37 25.02
N THR A 23 -20.20 -22.01 25.44
CA THR A 23 -20.54 -23.43 25.33
C THR A 23 -20.91 -23.85 23.91
N LEU A 24 -20.42 -25.01 23.48
CA LEU A 24 -20.78 -25.69 22.24
C LEU A 24 -22.27 -26.12 22.23
N LEU A 25 -22.93 -25.89 21.10
CA LEU A 25 -24.11 -26.65 20.66
C LEU A 25 -23.74 -27.38 19.37
N LEU A 26 -23.61 -28.70 19.48
CA LEU A 26 -23.38 -29.62 18.36
C LEU A 26 -24.70 -29.91 17.65
N MET A 27 -24.72 -29.78 16.33
CA MET A 27 -25.70 -30.45 15.45
C MET A 27 -24.93 -31.27 14.41
N PRO A 28 -25.36 -32.51 14.10
CA PRO A 28 -24.68 -33.36 13.14
C PRO A 28 -25.12 -32.99 11.72
N ILE A 29 -24.17 -32.54 10.88
CA ILE A 29 -24.36 -32.50 9.43
C ILE A 29 -23.63 -33.70 8.84
N ALA A 30 -24.40 -34.63 8.28
CA ALA A 30 -23.91 -35.79 7.56
C ALA A 30 -23.03 -35.35 6.38
N SER A 31 -21.81 -35.86 6.35
CA SER A 31 -20.81 -35.58 5.34
C SER A 31 -20.94 -36.59 4.19
N VAL A 32 -21.27 -36.12 2.99
CA VAL A 32 -21.04 -36.89 1.76
C VAL A 32 -19.64 -36.50 1.26
N THR A 33 -18.65 -37.33 1.58
CA THR A 33 -17.30 -37.23 1.04
C THR A 33 -17.19 -38.14 -0.18
N GLN A 34 -17.29 -37.56 -1.38
CA GLN A 34 -16.70 -38.17 -2.58
C GLN A 34 -15.34 -37.52 -2.80
N ALA A 35 -14.31 -38.21 -2.32
CA ALA A 35 -12.92 -37.91 -2.61
C ALA A 35 -12.60 -38.31 -4.05
N PHE A 36 -12.60 -37.34 -4.97
CA PHE A 36 -11.82 -37.47 -6.19
C PHE A 36 -10.35 -37.22 -5.84
N ALA A 37 -9.64 -38.29 -5.52
CA ALA A 37 -8.18 -38.29 -5.51
C ALA A 37 -7.69 -38.22 -6.96
N GLN A 38 -7.61 -37.02 -7.52
CA GLN A 38 -6.68 -36.78 -8.62
C GLN A 38 -5.28 -36.73 -8.02
N THR A 39 -4.55 -37.84 -8.16
CA THR A 39 -3.09 -37.90 -8.01
C THR A 39 -2.46 -37.05 -9.11
N ALA A 40 -2.47 -35.73 -8.93
CA ALA A 40 -1.60 -34.82 -9.66
C ALA A 40 -0.17 -35.12 -9.22
N THR A 41 0.59 -35.75 -10.10
CA THR A 41 2.04 -35.87 -9.99
C THR A 41 2.63 -34.47 -9.85
N SER A 42 3.11 -34.16 -8.65
CA SER A 42 3.65 -32.86 -8.28
C SER A 42 4.96 -32.60 -9.02
N LYS A 43 4.87 -32.05 -10.23
CA LYS A 43 5.90 -31.08 -10.65
C LYS A 43 5.92 -30.05 -9.53
N ALA A 44 7.04 -29.96 -8.80
CA ALA A 44 7.23 -28.98 -7.74
C ALA A 44 6.76 -27.62 -8.27
N ASN A 45 5.58 -27.17 -7.82
CA ASN A 45 4.95 -25.96 -8.35
C ASN A 45 5.96 -24.83 -8.18
N ALA A 46 6.51 -24.34 -9.30
CA ALA A 46 7.42 -23.22 -9.26
C ALA A 46 6.60 -21.99 -8.85
N TYR A 47 6.85 -21.46 -7.65
CA TYR A 47 6.26 -20.19 -7.21
C TYR A 47 7.05 -19.02 -7.80
N LEU A 48 6.39 -17.88 -7.95
CA LEU A 48 6.98 -16.64 -8.45
C LEU A 48 8.05 -16.12 -7.50
N GLY A 49 9.21 -15.77 -8.07
CA GLY A 49 10.36 -15.29 -7.30
C GLY A 49 11.24 -16.36 -6.65
N LYS A 50 10.93 -17.65 -6.83
CA LYS A 50 11.87 -18.73 -6.50
C LYS A 50 13.21 -18.55 -7.23
N ASN A 51 13.12 -18.26 -8.53
CA ASN A 51 14.23 -18.03 -9.44
C ASN A 51 14.26 -16.57 -9.86
N ASN A 52 15.46 -16.05 -10.14
CA ASN A 52 15.67 -14.71 -10.70
C ASN A 52 15.16 -13.55 -9.84
N ALA A 53 14.84 -13.79 -8.55
CA ALA A 53 14.65 -12.71 -7.61
C ALA A 53 15.98 -11.96 -7.40
N VAL A 54 15.92 -10.64 -7.45
CA VAL A 54 17.07 -9.76 -7.34
C VAL A 54 16.86 -8.84 -6.13
N VAL A 55 17.82 -8.86 -5.22
CA VAL A 55 17.88 -7.90 -4.12
C VAL A 55 18.36 -6.57 -4.68
N LEU A 56 17.58 -5.51 -4.45
CA LEU A 56 17.90 -4.16 -4.90
C LEU A 56 18.47 -3.34 -3.75
N GLY A 57 19.46 -2.51 -4.05
CA GLY A 57 19.92 -1.48 -3.13
C GLY A 57 19.08 -0.21 -3.23
N PHE A 58 18.78 0.38 -2.07
CA PHE A 58 18.09 1.66 -1.97
C PHE A 58 18.92 2.63 -1.10
N PRO A 59 19.03 3.93 -1.46
CA PRO A 59 19.98 4.83 -0.82
C PRO A 59 19.52 5.38 0.54
N THR A 60 18.31 5.03 1.01
CA THR A 60 17.77 5.51 2.30
C THR A 60 17.09 4.43 3.13
N CYS A 61 16.75 4.79 4.36
CA CYS A 61 16.17 3.88 5.35
C CYS A 61 14.78 3.32 4.99
N ASN A 62 14.43 2.29 5.76
CA ASN A 62 13.41 1.25 5.57
C ASN A 62 12.01 1.72 5.12
N ALA A 63 11.44 0.90 4.22
CA ALA A 63 10.14 0.97 3.54
C ALA A 63 10.00 2.10 2.48
N ALA A 64 10.74 1.96 1.38
CA ALA A 64 10.48 2.68 0.15
C ALA A 64 9.28 2.05 -0.56
N SER A 65 8.14 2.72 -0.50
CA SER A 65 7.02 2.43 -1.39
C SER A 65 7.30 3.07 -2.75
N PHE A 66 7.00 2.38 -3.84
CA PHE A 66 7.36 2.79 -5.20
C PHE A 66 6.15 2.89 -6.12
N ALA A 67 6.16 3.89 -6.99
CA ALA A 67 5.26 4.02 -8.11
C ALA A 67 6.07 4.29 -9.38
N GLN A 68 6.07 3.35 -10.33
CA GLN A 68 6.77 3.53 -11.60
C GLN A 68 6.06 4.59 -12.44
N ILE A 69 6.80 5.56 -12.98
CA ILE A 69 6.21 6.60 -13.82
C ILE A 69 5.84 6.01 -15.19
N PRO A 70 4.56 6.05 -15.62
CA PRO A 70 4.13 5.48 -16.89
C PRO A 70 4.92 6.00 -18.08
N GLY A 71 5.32 5.09 -18.98
CA GLY A 71 6.17 5.40 -20.11
C GLY A 71 7.67 5.45 -19.78
N THR A 72 8.07 5.08 -18.56
CA THR A 72 9.48 4.97 -18.17
C THR A 72 9.75 3.63 -17.50
N ASN A 73 10.93 3.05 -17.74
CA ASN A 73 11.32 1.77 -17.14
C ASN A 73 12.21 1.93 -15.90
N ASN A 74 12.72 3.14 -15.66
CA ASN A 74 13.76 3.39 -14.66
C ASN A 74 13.39 4.49 -13.66
N LEU A 75 12.33 5.29 -13.88
CA LEU A 75 11.96 6.39 -12.99
C LEU A 75 10.76 6.01 -12.11
N PHE A 76 10.90 6.31 -10.83
CA PHE A 76 9.91 5.98 -9.82
C PHE A 76 9.70 7.16 -8.88
N ILE A 77 8.46 7.34 -8.43
CA ILE A 77 8.16 8.12 -7.24
C ILE A 77 8.29 7.17 -6.06
N ALA A 78 9.12 7.53 -5.09
CA ALA A 78 9.34 6.74 -3.90
C ALA A 78 9.06 7.55 -2.62
N ARG A 79 8.61 6.86 -1.58
CA ARG A 79 8.61 7.41 -0.22
C ARG A 79 10.04 7.42 0.33
N ALA A 80 10.43 8.50 1.00
CA ALA A 80 11.65 8.55 1.77
C ALA A 80 11.56 9.46 3.00
N ARG A 81 12.42 9.21 3.97
CA ARG A 81 12.60 10.13 5.10
C ARG A 81 13.41 11.35 4.69
N ILE A 82 12.82 12.51 4.93
CA ILE A 82 13.44 13.81 4.67
C ILE A 82 13.99 14.38 5.98
N THR A 83 15.22 14.89 5.93
CA THR A 83 15.86 15.57 7.07
C THR A 83 15.21 16.93 7.32
N SER A 84 15.47 17.55 8.47
CA SER A 84 14.96 18.90 8.75
C SER A 84 15.46 19.97 7.77
N THR A 85 16.51 19.68 6.99
CA THR A 85 17.10 20.60 6.00
C THR A 85 16.65 20.31 4.56
N GLY A 86 15.80 19.29 4.33
CA GLY A 86 15.34 18.91 2.99
C GLY A 86 16.25 17.90 2.28
N GLY A 87 17.28 17.41 2.96
CA GLY A 87 18.11 16.30 2.50
C GLY A 87 17.44 14.94 2.72
N MET A 88 18.04 13.89 2.19
CA MET A 88 17.63 12.51 2.46
C MET A 88 18.29 12.00 3.74
N ALA A 89 17.53 11.31 4.58
CA ALA A 89 18.13 10.58 5.70
C ALA A 89 19.01 9.45 5.13
N GLY A 90 20.31 9.49 5.44
CA GLY A 90 21.25 8.44 5.05
C GLY A 90 21.02 7.12 5.80
N ILE A 91 21.72 6.08 5.36
CA ILE A 91 21.75 4.76 6.02
C ILE A 91 23.06 4.65 6.80
N SER A 92 23.07 4.90 8.10
CA SER A 92 24.23 4.62 8.97
C SER A 92 24.22 3.20 9.57
N GLY A 93 23.25 2.36 9.20
CA GLY A 93 23.15 0.96 9.61
C GLY A 93 21.91 0.26 9.03
N PRO A 94 21.76 -1.08 9.20
CA PRO A 94 20.72 -1.88 8.55
C PRO A 94 19.27 -1.46 8.89
N ASN A 95 19.07 -0.70 9.96
CA ASN A 95 17.79 -0.17 10.42
C ASN A 95 17.82 1.34 10.71
N ASP A 96 18.83 2.05 10.22
CA ASP A 96 19.05 3.42 10.65
C ASP A 96 18.16 4.42 9.90
N CYS A 97 17.03 4.73 10.51
CA CYS A 97 16.15 5.85 10.14
C CYS A 97 16.38 7.09 11.03
N SER A 98 17.41 7.13 11.86
CA SER A 98 17.57 8.10 12.96
C SER A 98 17.76 9.55 12.51
N GLY A 99 18.12 9.79 11.25
CA GLY A 99 18.37 11.15 10.72
C GLY A 99 17.17 11.90 10.13
N GLY A 100 16.08 11.22 9.80
CA GLY A 100 14.88 11.85 9.20
C GLY A 100 13.76 12.03 10.21
N LYS A 101 13.00 13.12 10.13
CA LYS A 101 11.89 13.40 11.07
C LYS A 101 10.51 13.24 10.44
N GLN A 102 10.41 13.39 9.12
CA GLN A 102 9.15 13.39 8.38
C GLN A 102 9.31 12.60 7.07
N TRP A 103 8.24 11.96 6.62
CA TRP A 103 8.23 11.27 5.34
C TRP A 103 7.81 12.23 4.24
N GLY A 104 8.43 12.09 3.07
CA GLY A 104 8.06 12.82 1.88
C GLY A 104 8.18 11.96 0.63
N LEU A 105 7.94 12.58 -0.52
CA LEU A 105 8.02 11.91 -1.81
C LEU A 105 9.29 12.35 -2.54
N THR A 106 9.91 11.42 -3.23
CA THR A 106 11.17 11.61 -3.95
C THR A 106 11.09 10.97 -5.32
N LEU A 107 11.84 11.54 -6.27
CA LEU A 107 12.08 10.93 -7.56
C LEU A 107 13.36 10.12 -7.46
N VAL A 108 13.29 8.85 -7.82
CA VAL A 108 14.43 7.94 -7.82
C VAL A 108 14.58 7.26 -9.19
N TYR A 109 15.80 6.85 -9.48
CA TYR A 109 16.17 6.15 -10.71
C TYR A 109 16.72 4.76 -10.39
N LEU A 110 16.14 3.71 -10.95
CA LEU A 110 16.64 2.34 -10.88
C LEU A 110 17.62 2.07 -12.03
N ASN A 111 18.87 1.80 -11.68
CA ASN A 111 19.82 1.25 -12.63
C ASN A 111 19.69 -0.28 -12.65
N TRP A 112 19.09 -0.82 -13.72
CA TRP A 112 18.88 -2.25 -13.88
C TRP A 112 20.15 -3.08 -14.07
N THR A 113 21.28 -2.47 -14.40
CA THR A 113 22.57 -3.19 -14.49
C THR A 113 23.18 -3.35 -13.10
N THR A 114 23.25 -2.26 -12.32
CA THR A 114 23.84 -2.28 -10.98
C THR A 114 22.87 -2.71 -9.89
N LYS A 115 21.57 -2.81 -10.20
CA LYS A 115 20.49 -3.15 -9.26
C LYS A 115 20.39 -2.18 -8.08
N GLN A 116 20.68 -0.91 -8.34
CA GLN A 116 20.71 0.16 -7.35
C GLN A 116 19.75 1.28 -7.73
N PHE A 117 18.97 1.74 -6.75
CA PHE A 117 18.28 3.01 -6.85
C PHE A 117 19.22 4.16 -6.52
N THR A 118 19.02 5.28 -7.21
CA THR A 118 19.70 6.56 -6.95
C THR A 118 18.66 7.66 -6.78
N LEU A 119 18.89 8.58 -5.84
CA LEU A 119 18.04 9.74 -5.69
C LEU A 119 18.25 10.68 -6.88
N VAL A 120 17.16 11.11 -7.49
CA VAL A 120 17.18 12.21 -8.48
C VAL A 120 16.95 13.53 -7.76
N LYS A 121 15.82 13.66 -7.02
CA LYS A 121 15.51 14.84 -6.19
C LYS A 121 14.27 14.61 -5.30
N PRO A 122 14.04 15.45 -4.28
CA PRO A 122 12.74 15.54 -3.61
C PRO A 122 11.62 16.00 -4.56
N LEU A 123 10.44 15.42 -4.43
CA LEU A 123 9.21 15.81 -5.13
C LEU A 123 8.23 16.53 -4.19
N LEU A 124 8.17 16.09 -2.94
CA LEU A 124 7.38 16.71 -1.88
C LEU A 124 8.29 16.81 -0.64
N ASP A 125 8.84 18.00 -0.42
CA ASP A 125 9.74 18.30 0.69
C ASP A 125 8.95 18.63 1.96
N THR A 126 8.89 17.66 2.87
CA THR A 126 8.27 17.82 4.20
C THR A 126 9.24 18.35 5.26
N SER A 127 10.44 18.80 4.90
CA SER A 127 11.34 19.41 5.87
C SER A 127 10.75 20.69 6.48
N ASN A 128 11.25 21.04 7.67
CA ASN A 128 10.77 22.20 8.39
C ASN A 128 11.17 23.50 7.67
N ASN A 129 10.24 24.45 7.65
CA ASN A 129 10.51 25.84 7.37
C ASN A 129 11.09 26.49 8.64
N ASN A 130 12.33 26.98 8.56
CA ASN A 130 13.14 27.48 9.67
C ASN A 130 12.46 28.61 10.48
N SER A 131 11.45 29.29 9.92
CA SER A 131 10.74 30.38 10.58
C SER A 131 9.50 29.96 11.38
N ALA A 132 8.96 28.76 11.18
CA ALA A 132 7.68 28.36 11.78
C ALA A 132 7.65 26.92 12.33
N ASN A 133 8.72 26.13 12.15
CA ASN A 133 8.73 24.68 12.45
C ASN A 133 7.56 23.91 11.77
N LEU A 134 7.05 24.45 10.67
CA LEU A 134 6.02 23.86 9.81
C LEU A 134 6.69 23.27 8.57
N SER A 135 6.18 22.15 8.05
CA SER A 135 6.67 21.60 6.78
C SER A 135 6.58 22.61 5.63
N LYS A 136 7.54 22.56 4.70
CA LYS A 136 7.56 23.38 3.47
C LYS A 136 6.48 22.98 2.46
N ALA A 137 5.89 21.80 2.59
CA ALA A 137 4.87 21.28 1.67
C ALA A 137 3.49 21.93 1.93
N VAL A 138 3.34 23.17 1.48
CA VAL A 138 2.09 23.95 1.58
C VAL A 138 1.26 23.81 0.31
N LEU A 139 -0.02 23.52 0.46
CA LEU A 139 -0.99 23.56 -0.64
C LEU A 139 -1.20 25.02 -1.10
N THR A 140 -0.97 25.31 -2.38
CA THR A 140 -1.02 26.69 -2.90
C THR A 140 -2.31 27.01 -3.65
N GLY A 141 -3.16 26.01 -3.89
CA GLY A 141 -4.45 26.12 -4.56
C GLY A 141 -5.46 25.09 -4.04
N GLY A 142 -6.62 25.05 -4.70
CA GLY A 142 -7.70 24.12 -4.37
C GLY A 142 -8.44 24.43 -3.05
N PRO A 143 -9.38 23.54 -2.64
CA PRO A 143 -10.23 23.76 -1.46
C PRO A 143 -9.46 23.79 -0.13
N GLN A 144 -8.27 23.19 -0.09
CA GLN A 144 -7.40 23.17 1.10
C GLN A 144 -6.19 24.09 0.96
N LYS A 145 -6.28 25.16 0.16
CA LYS A 145 -5.22 26.17 0.02
C LYS A 145 -4.76 26.67 1.39
N GLY A 146 -3.46 26.63 1.64
CA GLY A 146 -2.82 27.00 2.90
C GLY A 146 -2.66 25.84 3.89
N ALA A 147 -3.24 24.67 3.63
CA ALA A 147 -2.96 23.49 4.45
C ALA A 147 -1.52 22.99 4.23
N VAL A 148 -0.93 22.45 5.29
CA VAL A 148 0.47 21.99 5.29
C VAL A 148 0.50 20.47 5.42
N ILE A 149 1.18 19.80 4.49
CA ILE A 149 1.42 18.35 4.54
C ILE A 149 2.64 18.10 5.43
N LYS A 150 2.44 17.48 6.60
CA LYS A 150 3.53 17.12 7.53
C LYS A 150 4.19 15.79 7.15
N SER A 151 3.50 14.92 6.41
CA SER A 151 4.06 13.65 6.00
C SER A 151 3.35 13.12 4.77
N ALA A 152 4.09 12.47 3.87
CA ALA A 152 3.58 11.85 2.66
C ALA A 152 4.15 10.44 2.47
N TYR A 153 3.30 9.51 2.06
CA TYR A 153 3.62 8.09 1.94
C TYR A 153 3.01 7.47 0.69
N ASP A 154 3.50 6.29 0.34
CA ASP A 154 2.78 5.29 -0.43
C ASP A 154 2.18 5.81 -1.75
N PRO A 155 3.04 6.29 -2.67
CA PRO A 155 2.59 6.89 -3.92
C PRO A 155 2.00 5.84 -4.88
N SER A 156 1.09 6.29 -5.73
CA SER A 156 0.64 5.62 -6.95
C SER A 156 0.53 6.67 -8.06
N ILE A 157 0.77 6.28 -9.31
CA ILE A 157 0.75 7.19 -10.45
C ILE A 157 0.10 6.53 -11.66
N VAL A 158 -0.74 7.28 -12.36
CA VAL A 158 -1.37 6.86 -13.62
C VAL A 158 -1.29 8.00 -14.65
N LEU A 159 -1.36 7.64 -15.93
CA LEU A 159 -1.61 8.58 -17.01
C LEU A 159 -3.11 8.61 -17.29
N TYR A 160 -3.75 9.77 -17.13
CA TYR A 160 -5.19 9.95 -17.35
C TYR A 160 -5.43 11.24 -18.13
N ASN A 161 -6.09 11.14 -19.30
CA ASN A 161 -6.37 12.27 -20.19
C ASN A 161 -5.14 13.18 -20.44
N GLY A 162 -3.98 12.56 -20.71
CA GLY A 162 -2.72 13.25 -20.99
C GLY A 162 -2.02 13.86 -19.77
N GLN A 163 -2.52 13.64 -18.55
CA GLN A 163 -1.90 14.14 -17.32
C GLN A 163 -1.42 12.98 -16.42
N TYR A 164 -0.25 13.14 -15.83
CA TYR A 164 0.25 12.23 -14.80
C TYR A 164 -0.38 12.59 -13.46
N ILE A 165 -1.29 11.75 -12.98
CA ILE A 165 -1.96 11.93 -11.69
C ILE A 165 -1.26 11.05 -10.67
N VAL A 166 -0.84 11.66 -9.57
CA VAL A 166 -0.21 10.96 -8.45
C VAL A 166 -1.16 10.96 -7.27
N SER A 167 -1.48 9.80 -6.73
CA SER A 167 -2.06 9.70 -5.39
C SER A 167 -0.98 9.35 -4.38
N PHE A 168 -1.17 9.77 -3.14
CA PHE A 168 -0.29 9.43 -2.03
C PHE A 168 -1.03 9.59 -0.71
N GLU A 169 -0.67 8.77 0.27
CA GLU A 169 -1.15 8.95 1.63
C GLU A 169 -0.52 10.21 2.23
N CYS A 170 -1.30 11.00 2.94
CA CYS A 170 -0.86 12.27 3.50
C CYS A 170 -1.39 12.49 4.90
N VAL A 171 -0.57 13.16 5.72
CA VAL A 171 -0.95 13.66 7.04
C VAL A 171 -0.79 15.17 7.04
N LEU A 172 -1.88 15.89 7.29
CA LEU A 172 -1.86 17.34 7.37
C LEU A 172 -1.48 17.83 8.77
N SER A 173 -1.03 19.09 8.86
CA SER A 173 -0.73 19.76 10.12
C SER A 173 -1.95 19.93 11.03
N GLU A 174 -1.74 20.39 12.27
CA GLU A 174 -2.82 20.59 13.25
C GLU A 174 -3.91 21.57 12.81
N LYS A 175 -3.66 22.40 11.78
CA LYS A 175 -4.69 23.23 11.16
C LYS A 175 -5.63 22.44 10.24
N ALA A 176 -5.41 21.15 10.00
CA ALA A 176 -6.26 20.31 9.14
C ALA A 176 -7.76 20.35 9.47
N PRO A 177 -8.20 20.37 10.76
CA PRO A 177 -9.61 20.43 11.08
C PRO A 177 -10.32 21.68 10.56
N SER A 178 -9.61 22.81 10.37
CA SER A 178 -10.22 24.01 9.77
C SER A 178 -10.56 23.84 8.29
N PHE A 179 -10.02 22.80 7.65
CA PHE A 179 -10.33 22.40 6.27
C PHE A 179 -11.24 21.16 6.21
N GLY A 180 -11.77 20.72 7.35
CA GLY A 180 -12.57 19.49 7.45
C GLY A 180 -11.78 18.19 7.27
N VAL A 181 -10.44 18.26 7.21
CA VAL A 181 -9.56 17.09 7.04
C VAL A 181 -9.08 16.60 8.40
N GLN A 182 -9.08 15.28 8.58
CA GLN A 182 -8.64 14.63 9.81
C GLN A 182 -7.78 13.40 9.52
N GLY A 183 -6.79 13.17 10.38
CA GLY A 183 -6.00 11.95 10.40
C GLY A 183 -5.25 11.65 9.11
N THR A 184 -4.89 10.38 8.94
CA THR A 184 -4.27 9.87 7.72
C THR A 184 -5.28 9.83 6.59
N SER A 185 -4.95 10.55 5.51
CA SER A 185 -5.85 10.83 4.39
C SER A 185 -5.20 10.44 3.06
N SER A 186 -6.01 10.37 2.00
CA SER A 186 -5.52 10.17 0.63
C SER A 186 -5.51 11.48 -0.13
N CYS A 187 -4.33 11.91 -0.55
CA CYS A 187 -4.09 13.09 -1.37
C CYS A 187 -3.90 12.72 -2.83
N ILE A 188 -4.12 13.69 -3.71
CA ILE A 188 -3.70 13.63 -5.11
C ILE A 188 -2.90 14.88 -5.48
N SER A 189 -2.09 14.77 -6.53
CA SER A 189 -1.38 15.88 -7.18
C SER A 189 -1.20 15.58 -8.67
N ILE A 190 -0.72 16.57 -9.42
CA ILE A 190 -0.30 16.42 -10.81
C ILE A 190 1.22 16.40 -10.87
N TYR A 191 1.78 15.37 -11.49
CA TYR A 191 3.20 15.29 -11.79
C TYR A 191 3.51 15.89 -13.16
N ASN A 192 4.45 16.82 -13.21
CA ASN A 192 4.95 17.36 -14.47
C ASN A 192 6.23 16.60 -14.87
N PRO A 193 6.25 15.82 -15.96
CA PRO A 193 7.42 15.04 -16.36
C PRO A 193 8.58 15.90 -16.88
N THR A 194 8.30 17.10 -17.39
CA THR A 194 9.31 18.03 -17.92
C THR A 194 10.08 18.68 -16.79
N THR A 195 9.40 19.27 -15.82
CA THR A 195 10.03 19.92 -14.66
C THR A 195 10.36 18.91 -13.55
N LYS A 196 9.82 17.69 -13.64
CA LYS A 196 9.90 16.63 -12.64
C LYS A 196 9.39 17.10 -11.27
N THR A 197 8.29 17.84 -11.21
CA THR A 197 7.74 18.39 -9.96
C THR A 197 6.28 17.99 -9.76
N LEU A 198 5.83 18.00 -8.51
CA LEU A 198 4.41 17.96 -8.19
C LEU A 198 3.84 19.38 -8.19
N ASP A 199 2.64 19.55 -8.77
CA ASP A 199 1.95 20.83 -8.79
C ASP A 199 1.15 21.04 -7.50
N MET A 200 1.73 21.80 -6.59
CA MET A 200 1.12 22.13 -5.29
C MET A 200 -0.14 23.01 -5.39
N SER A 201 -0.43 23.60 -6.56
CA SER A 201 -1.68 24.34 -6.78
C SER A 201 -2.85 23.42 -7.15
N GLN A 202 -2.54 22.21 -7.62
CA GLN A 202 -3.50 21.14 -7.93
C GLN A 202 -3.44 19.97 -6.93
N THR A 203 -2.57 20.06 -5.91
CA THR A 203 -2.54 19.07 -4.83
C THR A 203 -3.71 19.31 -3.87
N GLN A 204 -4.40 18.23 -3.48
CA GLN A 204 -5.55 18.30 -2.57
C GLN A 204 -5.82 16.98 -1.87
N VAL A 205 -6.60 17.02 -0.79
CA VAL A 205 -7.12 15.83 -0.11
C VAL A 205 -8.41 15.39 -0.81
N ILE A 206 -8.46 14.13 -1.24
CA ILE A 206 -9.65 13.54 -1.90
C ILE A 206 -10.48 12.72 -0.91
N ILE A 207 -9.83 11.89 -0.09
CA ILE A 207 -10.48 11.09 0.95
C ILE A 207 -9.84 11.47 2.28
N SER A 208 -10.63 12.02 3.19
CA SER A 208 -10.19 12.33 4.56
C SER A 208 -10.26 11.11 5.47
N GLY A 209 -9.32 10.97 6.39
CA GLY A 209 -9.54 10.17 7.60
C GLY A 209 -10.62 10.78 8.49
N GLN A 210 -10.90 10.12 9.63
CA GLN A 210 -11.89 10.57 10.61
C GLN A 210 -11.51 10.18 12.04
N PHE A 211 -11.86 11.05 12.99
CA PHE A 211 -11.81 10.76 14.43
C PHE A 211 -13.19 10.99 15.06
N PRO A 212 -14.14 10.05 14.91
CA PRO A 212 -15.41 10.15 15.61
C PRO A 212 -15.23 10.18 17.14
N PRO A 213 -16.21 10.73 17.89
CA PRO A 213 -16.18 10.78 19.36
C PRO A 213 -16.13 9.40 20.06
N THR A 214 -16.33 8.30 19.33
CA THR A 214 -16.31 6.93 19.86
C THR A 214 -14.91 6.43 20.24
N GLY A 215 -13.86 7.22 19.99
CA GLY A 215 -12.46 6.81 20.18
C GLY A 215 -11.90 5.94 19.06
N MET A 216 -12.73 5.60 18.07
CA MET A 216 -12.26 4.98 16.82
C MET A 216 -11.54 6.02 15.97
N GLN A 217 -10.50 5.59 15.27
CA GLN A 217 -9.83 6.38 14.24
C GLN A 217 -9.93 5.66 12.92
N TYR A 218 -10.27 6.39 11.86
CA TYR A 218 -10.34 5.85 10.52
C TYR A 218 -9.34 6.52 9.61
N ALA A 219 -8.54 5.73 8.89
CA ALA A 219 -7.55 6.25 7.94
C ALA A 219 -7.89 5.83 6.50
N ALA A 220 -7.55 6.71 5.55
CA ALA A 220 -7.52 6.39 4.12
C ALA A 220 -6.07 6.23 3.65
N SER A 221 -5.53 5.02 3.85
CA SER A 221 -4.10 4.71 3.67
C SER A 221 -3.82 4.03 2.33
N VAL A 222 -2.56 4.07 1.89
CA VAL A 222 -2.09 3.40 0.65
C VAL A 222 -3.00 3.64 -0.57
N PRO A 223 -3.23 4.92 -0.97
CA PRO A 223 -4.11 5.19 -2.09
C PRO A 223 -3.49 4.75 -3.41
N THR A 224 -4.28 4.07 -4.23
CA THR A 224 -3.90 3.58 -5.55
C THR A 224 -4.89 4.07 -6.58
N LEU A 225 -4.38 4.45 -7.76
CA LEU A 225 -5.20 4.91 -8.88
C LEU A 225 -5.29 3.83 -9.94
N ALA A 226 -6.45 3.71 -10.56
CA ALA A 226 -6.63 2.89 -11.76
C ALA A 226 -7.46 3.65 -12.80
N VAL A 227 -7.11 3.45 -14.07
CA VAL A 227 -7.88 3.97 -15.20
C VAL A 227 -8.51 2.78 -15.92
N LEU A 228 -9.83 2.70 -15.95
CA LEU A 228 -10.58 1.67 -16.68
C LEU A 228 -11.62 2.36 -17.56
N GLU A 229 -11.59 2.08 -18.87
CA GLU A 229 -12.59 2.57 -19.84
C GLU A 229 -12.82 4.09 -19.76
N ASN A 230 -11.72 4.86 -19.72
CA ASN A 230 -11.71 6.34 -19.58
C ASN A 230 -12.26 6.90 -18.26
N ASN A 231 -12.51 6.06 -17.27
CA ASN A 231 -12.86 6.47 -15.92
C ASN A 231 -11.67 6.33 -14.98
N LEU A 232 -11.48 7.33 -14.12
CA LEU A 232 -10.46 7.33 -13.08
C LEU A 232 -11.06 6.85 -11.77
N TYR A 233 -10.40 5.91 -11.12
CA TYR A 233 -10.78 5.36 -9.82
C TYR A 233 -9.65 5.54 -8.82
N ILE A 234 -10.03 5.75 -7.55
CA ILE A 234 -9.12 5.68 -6.41
C ILE A 234 -9.56 4.54 -5.51
N TYR A 235 -8.59 3.77 -5.04
CA TYR A 235 -8.75 2.72 -4.04
C TYR A 235 -7.82 2.99 -2.87
N TRP A 236 -8.22 2.63 -1.66
CA TRP A 236 -7.41 2.81 -0.46
C TRP A 236 -7.66 1.70 0.55
N SER A 237 -6.69 1.48 1.42
CA SER A 237 -6.87 0.73 2.67
C SER A 237 -7.67 1.61 3.64
N ALA A 238 -8.90 1.19 3.94
CA ALA A 238 -9.73 1.75 4.99
C ALA A 238 -9.39 1.05 6.31
N LEU A 239 -8.62 1.73 7.16
CA LEU A 239 -8.17 1.19 8.45
C LEU A 239 -9.13 1.67 9.54
N ALA A 240 -9.56 0.76 10.39
CA ALA A 240 -10.18 1.08 11.67
C ALA A 240 -9.17 0.84 12.79
N ILE A 241 -8.94 1.84 13.64
CA ILE A 241 -7.95 1.82 14.70
C ILE A 241 -8.66 2.13 16.02
N GLN A 242 -8.40 1.33 17.04
CA GLN A 242 -8.91 1.54 18.40
C GLN A 242 -7.79 1.25 19.38
N ASN A 243 -7.60 2.11 20.38
CA ASN A 243 -6.56 1.93 21.39
C ASN A 243 -5.19 1.61 20.77
N ASN A 244 -4.86 2.31 19.67
CA ASN A 244 -3.60 2.15 18.96
C ASN A 244 -3.40 0.77 18.30
N GLN A 245 -4.47 0.02 18.07
CA GLN A 245 -4.44 -1.28 17.40
C GLN A 245 -5.35 -1.27 16.18
N PHE A 246 -4.91 -1.95 15.12
CA PHE A 246 -5.75 -2.20 13.96
C PHE A 246 -6.88 -3.16 14.34
N VAL A 247 -8.11 -2.68 14.20
CA VAL A 247 -9.33 -3.48 14.41
C VAL A 247 -9.71 -4.17 13.11
N SER A 248 -9.62 -3.47 11.98
CA SER A 248 -9.86 -4.03 10.65
C SER A 248 -9.11 -3.24 9.58
N ILE A 249 -8.77 -3.93 8.49
CA ILE A 249 -8.25 -3.32 7.27
C ILE A 249 -9.04 -3.91 6.10
N ALA A 250 -9.77 -3.07 5.39
CA ALA A 250 -10.49 -3.42 4.16
C ALA A 250 -10.05 -2.49 3.02
N MET A 251 -10.33 -2.88 1.78
CA MET A 251 -10.15 -2.01 0.63
C MET A 251 -11.47 -1.34 0.27
N ARG A 252 -11.43 -0.02 0.12
CA ARG A 252 -12.54 0.77 -0.43
C ARG A 252 -12.13 1.44 -1.73
N GLY A 253 -13.12 1.78 -2.54
CA GLY A 253 -12.94 2.45 -3.82
C GLY A 253 -13.99 3.52 -4.09
N ALA A 254 -13.65 4.47 -4.95
CA ALA A 254 -14.55 5.49 -5.48
C ALA A 254 -14.12 5.92 -6.89
N GLN A 255 -15.09 6.36 -7.70
CA GLN A 255 -14.81 7.01 -8.97
C GLN A 255 -14.48 8.48 -8.74
N LEU A 256 -13.50 8.99 -9.50
CA LEU A 256 -13.11 10.40 -9.50
C LEU A 256 -13.56 11.08 -10.79
N ASN A 257 -14.14 12.27 -10.63
CA ASN A 257 -14.48 13.16 -11.73
C ASN A 257 -13.59 14.40 -11.67
N LYS A 258 -13.17 14.89 -12.84
CA LYS A 258 -12.49 16.18 -12.94
C LYS A 258 -13.52 17.31 -12.86
N SER A 259 -13.27 18.30 -12.01
CA SER A 259 -14.07 19.51 -11.84
C SER A 259 -13.16 20.73 -12.00
N GLY A 260 -13.08 21.28 -13.21
CA GLY A 260 -12.09 22.30 -13.54
C GLY A 260 -10.65 21.78 -13.40
N SER A 261 -9.86 22.39 -12.51
CA SER A 261 -8.48 21.98 -12.21
C SER A 261 -8.37 21.00 -11.03
N THR A 262 -9.48 20.59 -10.42
CA THR A 262 -9.49 19.67 -9.28
C THR A 262 -10.16 18.35 -9.64
N PHE A 263 -9.97 17.35 -8.80
CA PHE A 263 -10.75 16.11 -8.83
C PHE A 263 -11.70 16.05 -7.64
N ILE A 264 -12.85 15.41 -7.82
CA ILE A 264 -13.83 15.19 -6.77
C ILE A 264 -14.32 13.75 -6.86
N VAL A 265 -14.76 13.20 -5.73
CA VAL A 265 -15.45 11.90 -5.73
C VAL A 265 -16.78 12.07 -6.47
N ALA A 266 -17.09 11.16 -7.39
CA ALA A 266 -18.34 11.18 -8.13
C ALA A 266 -19.55 11.19 -7.18
N GLY A 267 -20.53 12.07 -7.44
CA GLY A 267 -21.71 12.24 -6.59
C GLY A 267 -21.50 13.08 -5.32
N SER A 268 -20.27 13.49 -4.98
CA SER A 268 -19.99 14.28 -3.76
C SER A 268 -20.50 15.72 -3.79
N GLY A 269 -20.80 16.27 -4.97
CA GLY A 269 -21.13 17.69 -5.11
C GLY A 269 -19.98 18.62 -4.67
N SER A 270 -18.72 18.19 -4.86
CA SER A 270 -17.50 18.89 -4.42
C SER A 270 -17.27 18.93 -2.90
N LYS A 271 -18.06 18.19 -2.11
CA LYS A 271 -17.81 18.03 -0.68
C LYS A 271 -16.67 17.05 -0.45
N LEU A 272 -15.88 17.31 0.59
CA LEU A 272 -14.85 16.38 1.05
C LEU A 272 -15.51 15.07 1.49
N VAL A 273 -14.99 13.95 0.98
CA VAL A 273 -15.47 12.61 1.32
C VAL A 273 -14.58 11.99 2.38
N THR A 274 -15.16 11.21 3.28
CA THR A 274 -14.42 10.55 4.34
C THR A 274 -14.18 9.07 4.04
N SER A 275 -13.18 8.50 4.72
CA SER A 275 -12.66 7.15 4.47
C SER A 275 -13.68 6.02 4.60
N THR A 276 -14.81 6.25 5.29
CA THR A 276 -15.85 5.26 5.57
C THR A 276 -17.23 5.65 5.03
N GLN A 277 -17.34 6.74 4.26
CA GLN A 277 -18.62 7.28 3.82
C GLN A 277 -19.32 6.36 2.79
N ALA A 278 -20.22 5.50 3.26
CA ALA A 278 -20.79 4.39 2.49
C ALA A 278 -21.66 4.79 1.28
N ASN A 279 -22.24 5.99 1.26
CA ASN A 279 -23.07 6.44 0.14
C ASN A 279 -22.28 7.01 -1.05
N LEU A 280 -20.98 7.29 -0.86
CA LEU A 280 -20.10 7.84 -1.91
C LEU A 280 -18.89 6.93 -2.20
N THR A 281 -18.71 5.88 -1.41
CA THR A 281 -17.58 4.97 -1.49
C THR A 281 -18.06 3.55 -1.29
N THR A 282 -17.41 2.59 -1.96
CA THR A 282 -17.77 1.18 -1.85
C THR A 282 -16.66 0.39 -1.19
N GLU A 283 -16.99 -0.52 -0.26
CA GLU A 283 -16.06 -1.56 0.15
C GLU A 283 -15.95 -2.60 -0.95
N VAL A 284 -14.80 -2.65 -1.61
CA VAL A 284 -14.56 -3.49 -2.77
C VAL A 284 -13.82 -4.79 -2.41
N TRP A 285 -13.13 -4.81 -1.28
CA TRP A 285 -12.50 -6.02 -0.76
C TRP A 285 -12.50 -6.03 0.78
N ALA A 286 -13.22 -6.97 1.37
CA ALA A 286 -13.26 -7.18 2.82
C ALA A 286 -12.39 -8.38 3.24
N PRO A 287 -11.92 -8.42 4.49
CA PRO A 287 -11.42 -9.65 5.10
C PRO A 287 -12.45 -10.78 5.00
N ASP A 288 -11.97 -12.01 4.82
CA ASP A 288 -12.84 -13.20 4.71
C ASP A 288 -13.04 -13.83 6.09
N PRO A 289 -14.22 -13.72 6.72
CA PRO A 289 -14.43 -14.19 8.09
C PRO A 289 -14.27 -15.71 8.25
N ILE A 290 -14.32 -16.48 7.16
CA ILE A 290 -14.22 -17.94 7.17
C ILE A 290 -12.77 -18.40 6.97
N ASP A 291 -11.94 -17.62 6.26
CA ASP A 291 -10.51 -17.92 6.09
C ASP A 291 -9.67 -17.30 7.22
N SER A 292 -9.30 -18.12 8.20
CA SER A 292 -8.41 -17.73 9.30
C SER A 292 -7.08 -17.06 8.88
N MET A 293 -6.62 -17.24 7.64
CA MET A 293 -5.40 -16.64 7.09
C MET A 293 -5.64 -15.28 6.41
N SER A 294 -6.88 -14.82 6.31
CA SER A 294 -7.26 -13.52 5.71
C SER A 294 -8.49 -12.87 6.34
N ASN A 295 -8.86 -13.24 7.57
CA ASN A 295 -10.05 -12.76 8.26
C ASN A 295 -9.90 -11.41 8.98
N THR A 296 -8.71 -10.78 8.92
CA THR A 296 -8.42 -9.56 9.67
C THR A 296 -8.00 -8.40 8.78
N SER A 297 -7.16 -8.64 7.78
CA SER A 297 -6.61 -7.58 6.94
C SER A 297 -6.64 -7.88 5.45
N VAL A 298 -7.04 -6.87 4.70
CA VAL A 298 -6.85 -6.70 3.26
C VAL A 298 -6.28 -5.30 3.04
N ASP A 299 -4.96 -5.20 3.04
CA ASP A 299 -4.24 -3.94 2.86
C ASP A 299 -3.88 -3.74 1.38
N ALA A 300 -4.38 -2.67 0.78
CA ALA A 300 -4.13 -2.30 -0.60
C ALA A 300 -2.63 -2.17 -0.88
N ARG A 301 -2.24 -2.57 -2.09
CA ARG A 301 -0.87 -2.39 -2.60
C ARG A 301 -0.85 -1.72 -3.96
N HIS A 302 -1.64 -2.23 -4.91
CA HIS A 302 -1.78 -1.64 -6.23
C HIS A 302 -3.11 -2.05 -6.87
N VAL A 303 -3.68 -1.20 -7.72
CA VAL A 303 -4.85 -1.55 -8.55
C VAL A 303 -4.61 -1.05 -9.97
N TRP A 304 -4.94 -1.87 -10.97
CA TRP A 304 -4.73 -1.53 -12.38
C TRP A 304 -5.80 -2.16 -13.27
N ALA A 305 -5.93 -1.67 -14.50
CA ALA A 305 -6.80 -2.27 -15.50
C ALA A 305 -6.10 -3.42 -16.25
N SER A 306 -6.87 -4.47 -16.55
CA SER A 306 -6.42 -5.62 -17.34
C SER A 306 -7.57 -6.07 -18.24
N GLY A 307 -7.62 -5.51 -19.47
CA GLY A 307 -8.79 -5.60 -20.34
C GLY A 307 -9.98 -4.81 -19.77
N HIS A 308 -11.18 -5.39 -19.82
CA HIS A 308 -12.42 -4.82 -19.26
C HIS A 308 -12.60 -5.11 -17.77
N SER A 309 -11.51 -5.15 -17.01
CA SER A 309 -11.53 -5.53 -15.60
C SER A 309 -10.48 -4.77 -14.83
N VAL A 310 -10.68 -4.66 -13.52
CA VAL A 310 -9.64 -4.22 -12.60
C VAL A 310 -9.03 -5.41 -11.89
N VAL A 311 -7.72 -5.32 -11.64
CA VAL A 311 -6.97 -6.25 -10.79
C VAL A 311 -6.48 -5.48 -9.59
N ALA A 312 -6.74 -6.00 -8.40
CA ALA A 312 -6.17 -5.50 -7.15
C ALA A 312 -5.11 -6.47 -6.64
N LEU A 313 -4.00 -5.91 -6.21
CA LEU A 313 -2.97 -6.55 -5.40
C LEU A 313 -3.13 -6.07 -3.96
N ALA A 314 -3.17 -7.02 -3.02
CA ALA A 314 -3.27 -6.74 -1.60
C ALA A 314 -2.26 -7.58 -0.78
N SER A 315 -1.90 -7.06 0.39
CA SER A 315 -1.40 -7.85 1.50
C SER A 315 -2.60 -8.35 2.31
N VAL A 316 -2.76 -9.66 2.42
CA VAL A 316 -3.83 -10.25 3.25
C VAL A 316 -3.26 -10.88 4.51
N GLY A 317 -4.03 -10.88 5.59
CA GLY A 317 -3.60 -11.42 6.88
C GLY A 317 -4.75 -11.83 7.79
N GLY A 318 -4.47 -12.85 8.61
CA GLY A 318 -5.38 -13.43 9.58
C GLY A 318 -5.32 -12.79 10.97
N SER A 319 -6.10 -13.35 11.89
CA SER A 319 -6.12 -12.94 13.29
C SER A 319 -4.74 -13.07 13.92
N GLY A 320 -4.28 -12.01 14.59
CA GLY A 320 -2.92 -11.94 15.16
C GLY A 320 -1.85 -11.41 14.20
N CYS A 321 -2.21 -11.00 12.98
CA CYS A 321 -1.29 -10.30 12.08
C CYS A 321 -1.28 -8.79 12.36
N VAL A 322 -0.37 -8.38 13.25
CA VAL A 322 -0.21 -6.97 13.64
C VAL A 322 0.80 -6.23 12.76
N ALA A 323 1.79 -6.94 12.23
CA ALA A 323 2.82 -6.38 11.34
C ALA A 323 3.31 -7.44 10.33
N PRO A 324 3.94 -7.03 9.20
CA PRO A 324 4.46 -7.95 8.18
C PRO A 324 5.55 -8.90 8.68
N ASN A 325 6.33 -8.50 9.69
CA ASN A 325 7.32 -9.34 10.36
C ASN A 325 6.75 -10.14 11.54
N GLY A 326 5.42 -10.17 11.70
CA GLY A 326 4.75 -10.93 12.76
C GLY A 326 4.99 -12.43 12.63
N THR A 327 4.94 -13.15 13.76
CA THR A 327 5.19 -14.60 13.81
C THR A 327 3.97 -15.45 13.43
N THR A 328 2.79 -14.84 13.39
CA THR A 328 1.54 -15.52 13.02
C THR A 328 1.58 -15.99 11.56
N LYS A 329 0.94 -17.14 11.28
CA LYS A 329 0.95 -17.75 9.94
C LYS A 329 0.29 -16.82 8.92
N GLY A 330 0.96 -16.64 7.77
CA GLY A 330 0.38 -15.97 6.60
C GLY A 330 0.16 -14.47 6.73
N CYS A 331 0.90 -13.78 7.59
CA CYS A 331 0.75 -12.35 7.75
C CYS A 331 1.23 -11.55 6.55
N PHE A 332 0.36 -10.66 6.07
CA PHE A 332 0.62 -9.71 4.99
C PHE A 332 1.14 -10.36 3.71
N ARG A 333 0.70 -11.60 3.43
CA ARG A 333 1.05 -12.35 2.22
C ARG A 333 0.39 -11.73 1.00
N MET A 334 1.01 -11.91 -0.15
CA MET A 334 0.54 -11.38 -1.41
C MET A 334 -0.72 -12.12 -1.89
N MET A 335 -1.73 -11.37 -2.37
CA MET A 335 -2.90 -11.93 -3.06
C MET A 335 -3.35 -10.97 -4.17
N LEU A 336 -3.74 -11.53 -5.32
CA LEU A 336 -4.42 -10.78 -6.37
C LEU A 336 -5.87 -11.22 -6.50
N SER A 337 -6.72 -10.28 -6.89
CA SER A 337 -8.10 -10.56 -7.31
C SER A 337 -8.48 -9.70 -8.51
N LYS A 338 -9.21 -10.29 -9.46
CA LYS A 338 -9.68 -9.65 -10.69
C LYS A 338 -11.20 -9.52 -10.64
N ALA A 339 -11.71 -8.31 -10.86
CA ALA A 339 -13.13 -8.01 -10.86
C ALA A 339 -13.55 -7.27 -12.14
N GLY A 340 -14.69 -7.66 -12.71
CA GLY A 340 -15.26 -7.01 -13.91
C GLY A 340 -15.97 -5.69 -13.61
N ASN A 341 -16.49 -5.52 -12.38
CA ASN A 341 -17.09 -4.26 -11.94
C ASN A 341 -16.18 -3.59 -10.90
N PRO A 342 -15.60 -2.41 -11.19
CA PRO A 342 -14.57 -1.79 -10.36
C PRO A 342 -15.06 -1.31 -8.99
N LEU A 343 -16.37 -1.11 -8.80
CA LEU A 343 -16.97 -0.55 -7.59
C LEU A 343 -18.18 -1.35 -7.10
N LEU A 344 -18.31 -2.63 -7.50
CA LEU A 344 -19.29 -3.52 -6.89
C LEU A 344 -18.93 -3.75 -5.42
N PHE A 345 -19.93 -3.78 -4.54
CA PHE A 345 -19.69 -4.16 -3.14
C PHE A 345 -19.07 -5.56 -3.10
N HIS A 346 -17.91 -5.67 -2.45
CA HIS A 346 -17.12 -6.90 -2.38
C HIS A 346 -16.66 -7.45 -3.75
N ALA A 347 -16.47 -6.57 -4.74
CA ALA A 347 -16.03 -6.93 -6.08
C ALA A 347 -14.84 -7.91 -6.10
N PHE A 348 -13.83 -7.70 -5.26
CA PHE A 348 -12.63 -8.52 -5.21
C PHE A 348 -12.77 -9.77 -4.32
N ASN A 349 -13.75 -9.83 -3.41
CA ASN A 349 -14.11 -11.08 -2.73
C ASN A 349 -14.78 -12.06 -3.71
N LEU A 350 -15.64 -11.52 -4.57
CA LEU A 350 -16.40 -12.25 -5.61
C LEU A 350 -15.59 -12.49 -6.89
N GLY A 351 -14.47 -11.76 -7.05
CA GLY A 351 -13.60 -11.82 -8.23
C GLY A 351 -12.79 -13.11 -8.33
N THR A 352 -12.14 -13.28 -9.49
CA THR A 352 -11.19 -14.37 -9.70
C THR A 352 -9.92 -14.10 -8.90
N LYS A 353 -9.64 -14.91 -7.89
CA LYS A 353 -8.45 -14.80 -7.05
C LYS A 353 -7.27 -15.54 -7.67
N SER A 354 -6.07 -15.02 -7.48
CA SER A 354 -4.82 -15.71 -7.85
C SER A 354 -4.66 -17.02 -7.06
N ASN A 355 -4.02 -18.03 -7.65
CA ASN A 355 -3.61 -19.22 -6.90
C ASN A 355 -2.54 -18.85 -5.87
N GLY A 356 -2.89 -18.78 -4.58
CA GLY A 356 -1.99 -18.39 -3.50
C GLY A 356 -0.72 -19.23 -3.39
N LEU A 357 -0.71 -20.48 -3.91
CA LEU A 357 0.49 -21.32 -3.93
C LEU A 357 1.54 -20.87 -4.95
N ALA A 358 1.14 -20.08 -5.95
CA ALA A 358 2.05 -19.53 -6.97
C ALA A 358 2.78 -18.26 -6.49
N TYR A 359 2.42 -17.70 -5.33
CA TYR A 359 2.95 -16.43 -4.85
C TYR A 359 3.82 -16.61 -3.60
N PRO A 360 4.66 -15.61 -3.26
CA PRO A 360 5.48 -15.66 -2.05
C PRO A 360 4.61 -15.75 -0.78
N THR A 361 5.04 -16.58 0.15
CA THR A 361 4.32 -16.82 1.42
C THR A 361 4.81 -15.94 2.56
N ASN A 362 5.96 -15.30 2.41
CA ASN A 362 6.52 -14.43 3.43
C ASN A 362 5.85 -13.05 3.45
N GLY A 363 5.84 -12.42 4.63
CA GLY A 363 5.25 -11.10 4.79
C GLY A 363 5.92 -10.08 3.88
N GLN A 364 5.11 -9.21 3.29
CA GLN A 364 5.57 -8.15 2.40
C GLN A 364 4.92 -6.81 2.69
N GLU A 365 5.62 -5.77 2.26
CA GLU A 365 5.11 -4.41 2.18
C GLU A 365 5.33 -3.83 0.79
N TYR A 366 4.37 -3.01 0.36
CA TYR A 366 4.51 -2.12 -0.79
C TYR A 366 4.90 -2.82 -2.10
N VAL A 367 4.49 -4.09 -2.28
CA VAL A 367 4.68 -4.79 -3.55
C VAL A 367 3.87 -4.10 -4.64
N THR A 368 4.51 -3.81 -5.77
CA THR A 368 3.90 -3.14 -6.92
C THR A 368 4.37 -3.81 -8.23
N PRO A 369 3.49 -3.93 -9.24
CA PRO A 369 3.92 -4.34 -10.57
C PRO A 369 4.76 -3.24 -11.24
N ILE A 370 5.86 -3.63 -11.89
CA ILE A 370 6.76 -2.74 -12.63
C ILE A 370 7.20 -3.40 -13.96
N GLN A 371 7.62 -2.58 -14.91
CA GLN A 371 8.17 -3.03 -16.19
C GLN A 371 9.68 -2.75 -16.29
N GLY A 372 10.43 -3.75 -16.75
CA GLY A 372 11.85 -3.66 -17.04
C GLY A 372 12.16 -3.00 -18.39
N PRO A 373 13.43 -2.66 -18.67
CA PRO A 373 13.83 -1.98 -19.91
C PRO A 373 13.54 -2.77 -21.19
N ASP A 374 13.55 -4.09 -21.11
CA ASP A 374 13.25 -5.06 -22.16
C ASP A 374 11.74 -5.39 -22.25
N GLY A 375 10.90 -4.67 -21.52
CA GLY A 375 9.45 -4.92 -21.43
C GLY A 375 9.08 -6.06 -20.49
N SER A 376 10.05 -6.72 -19.85
CA SER A 376 9.79 -7.80 -18.89
C SER A 376 8.99 -7.30 -17.68
N ARG A 377 8.21 -8.22 -17.10
CA ARG A 377 7.22 -7.93 -16.06
C ARG A 377 7.76 -8.35 -14.71
N TRP A 378 7.73 -7.48 -13.73
CA TRP A 378 8.28 -7.73 -12.40
C TRP A 378 7.34 -7.27 -11.30
N TYR A 379 7.42 -7.92 -10.15
CA TYR A 379 6.98 -7.33 -8.90
C TYR A 379 8.17 -6.73 -8.18
N LEU A 380 8.01 -5.54 -7.63
CA LEU A 380 8.97 -4.86 -6.78
C LEU A 380 8.33 -4.62 -5.42
N GLY A 381 8.97 -5.02 -4.34
CA GLY A 381 8.47 -4.71 -3.01
C GLY A 381 9.43 -5.12 -1.90
N HIS A 382 9.04 -4.79 -0.68
CA HIS A 382 9.83 -5.10 0.49
C HIS A 382 9.35 -6.42 1.10
N PHE A 383 10.28 -7.32 1.37
CA PHE A 383 9.99 -8.66 1.89
C PHE A 383 10.72 -8.88 3.20
N TYR A 384 10.09 -9.60 4.11
CA TYR A 384 10.65 -9.94 5.41
C TYR A 384 11.16 -11.36 5.44
N GLN A 385 12.22 -11.57 6.21
CA GLN A 385 12.72 -12.90 6.52
C GLN A 385 11.61 -13.70 7.21
N THR A 386 11.43 -14.94 6.77
CA THR A 386 10.31 -15.77 7.22
C THR A 386 10.46 -16.24 8.65
N PRO A 387 9.47 -16.03 9.53
CA PRO A 387 9.38 -16.81 10.75
C PRO A 387 9.15 -18.29 10.39
N ALA A 388 9.71 -19.20 11.17
CA ALA A 388 9.41 -20.63 11.05
C ALA A 388 8.05 -20.89 11.70
N ASN A 389 6.98 -20.95 10.91
CA ASN A 389 5.61 -21.15 11.40
C ASN A 389 4.80 -22.19 10.59
N GLY A 390 5.46 -22.97 9.76
CA GLY A 390 4.87 -24.01 8.90
C GLY A 390 4.10 -23.46 7.70
N TYR A 391 4.29 -22.19 7.35
CA TYR A 391 3.65 -21.57 6.18
C TYR A 391 4.56 -20.54 5.51
N SER A 392 5.02 -19.55 6.28
CA SER A 392 5.69 -18.36 5.73
C SER A 392 6.99 -18.75 5.02
N GLU A 393 7.68 -19.76 5.55
CA GLU A 393 8.94 -20.33 5.06
C GLU A 393 8.80 -21.22 3.80
N ASN A 394 7.58 -21.54 3.34
CA ASN A 394 7.39 -22.48 2.24
C ASN A 394 7.86 -21.92 0.88
N ASN A 395 7.49 -20.68 0.59
CA ASN A 395 7.80 -19.97 -0.66
C ASN A 395 8.38 -18.57 -0.39
N PRO A 396 9.57 -18.45 0.25
CA PRO A 396 10.14 -17.14 0.56
C PRO A 396 10.67 -16.44 -0.69
N VAL A 397 10.47 -15.12 -0.75
CA VAL A 397 11.18 -14.23 -1.68
C VAL A 397 12.06 -13.23 -0.91
N PRO A 398 13.36 -13.11 -1.24
CA PRO A 398 14.11 -14.02 -2.12
C PRO A 398 14.22 -15.43 -1.51
N ASN A 399 14.78 -16.39 -2.24
CA ASN A 399 14.96 -17.74 -1.72
C ASN A 399 15.90 -17.80 -0.49
N LEU A 400 15.86 -18.91 0.26
CA LEU A 400 16.62 -19.07 1.51
C LEU A 400 18.14 -18.91 1.36
N ALA A 401 18.72 -19.25 0.20
CA ALA A 401 20.15 -19.10 -0.02
C ALA A 401 20.55 -17.61 -0.05
N ILE A 402 19.73 -16.78 -0.70
CA ILE A 402 19.94 -15.33 -0.73
C ILE A 402 19.72 -14.72 0.66
N TRP A 403 18.70 -15.16 1.41
CA TRP A 403 18.49 -14.69 2.80
C TRP A 403 19.72 -14.92 3.69
N LYS A 404 20.39 -16.06 3.55
CA LYS A 404 21.63 -16.36 4.29
C LYS A 404 22.78 -15.44 3.88
N GLN A 405 22.82 -14.98 2.63
CA GLN A 405 23.87 -14.09 2.13
C GLN A 405 23.67 -12.63 2.56
N VAL A 406 22.42 -12.12 2.52
CA VAL A 406 22.14 -10.71 2.85
C VAL A 406 22.24 -10.41 4.34
N ASN A 407 22.05 -11.41 5.20
CA ASN A 407 22.11 -11.29 6.67
C ASN A 407 21.31 -10.08 7.22
N ARG A 408 20.07 -9.95 6.75
CA ARG A 408 19.12 -8.89 7.13
C ARG A 408 17.74 -9.50 7.40
N THR A 409 16.96 -8.83 8.23
CA THR A 409 15.57 -9.19 8.57
C THR A 409 14.58 -8.87 7.45
N ASP A 410 15.00 -8.05 6.50
CA ASP A 410 14.18 -7.54 5.42
C ASP A 410 15.04 -7.04 4.25
N VAL A 411 14.51 -7.13 3.04
CA VAL A 411 15.15 -6.66 1.81
C VAL A 411 14.14 -6.12 0.80
N LEU A 412 14.59 -5.17 -0.01
CA LEU A 412 13.89 -4.76 -1.24
C LEU A 412 14.21 -5.75 -2.36
N VAL A 413 13.18 -6.29 -3.00
CA VAL A 413 13.32 -7.37 -3.99
C VAL A 413 12.52 -7.02 -5.23
N ALA A 414 13.11 -7.27 -6.39
CA ALA A 414 12.38 -7.41 -7.64
C ALA A 414 12.39 -8.88 -8.08
N PHE A 415 11.24 -9.43 -8.48
CA PHE A 415 11.16 -10.79 -9.04
C PHE A 415 10.22 -10.84 -10.25
N PRO A 416 10.49 -11.72 -11.24
CA PRO A 416 9.72 -11.75 -12.47
C PRO A 416 8.30 -12.23 -12.21
N ASN A 417 7.34 -11.61 -12.90
CA ASN A 417 5.98 -12.11 -13.00
C ASN A 417 5.81 -12.92 -14.29
N THR A 418 5.48 -14.19 -14.15
CA THR A 418 5.13 -15.07 -15.29
C THR A 418 3.62 -15.34 -15.39
N ASP A 419 2.81 -14.75 -14.50
CA ASP A 419 1.36 -14.85 -14.54
C ASP A 419 0.76 -13.83 -15.51
N ASN A 420 0.30 -14.33 -16.66
CA ASN A 420 -0.32 -13.52 -17.72
C ASN A 420 -1.78 -13.15 -17.44
N GLY A 421 -2.46 -13.82 -16.49
CA GLY A 421 -3.90 -13.61 -16.26
C GLY A 421 -4.23 -12.30 -15.55
N PHE A 422 -3.29 -11.81 -14.75
CA PHE A 422 -3.48 -10.67 -13.87
C PHE A 422 -2.67 -9.42 -14.25
N TRP A 423 -1.75 -9.50 -15.22
CA TRP A 423 -0.88 -8.37 -15.54
C TRP A 423 -1.62 -7.18 -16.21
N PRO A 424 -1.17 -5.92 -16.04
CA PRO A 424 -1.68 -4.79 -16.82
C PRO A 424 -1.48 -5.04 -18.32
N ASN A 425 -2.54 -4.89 -19.11
CA ASN A 425 -2.48 -5.06 -20.57
C ASN A 425 -2.37 -3.71 -21.28
#